data_AF-A0A534HV61-F1
#
_entry.id   AF-A0A534HV61-F1
#
_cell.length_a   1.000
_cell.length_b   1.000
_cell.length_c   1.000
_cell.angle_alpha   90.00
_cell.angle_beta   90.00
_cell.angle_gamma   90.00
#
_symmetry.space_group_name_H-M   'P 1'
#
loop_
_entity.id
_entity.type
_entity.pdbx_description
1 polymer ?
#
loop_
_entity_poly.entity_id
_entity_poly.type
_entity_poly.pdbx_seq_one_letter_code
_entity_poly.pdbx_strand_id
1 'polypeptide(L)'
;MTAQLPGGFEWIIILIIIAVLLLFGPQKLPELFRGVGRAMGEFRRGKMEVEREISSELSQMDVRDARAKVEKAASALRIPTSGRSEMQLKLDIARAVDKAPDDEVISAAQAVGVYNTGADVQRLREQIIKALNV
;
A
#
# COMPACT_ATOMS: atom_id res chain seq x y z
N MET A 1 -43.83 46.90 -15.92
CA MET A 1 -43.53 45.46 -16.08
C MET A 1 -42.79 45.28 -17.39
N THR A 2 -41.49 45.59 -17.43
CA THR A 2 -40.66 45.36 -18.62
C THR A 2 -40.04 43.98 -18.48
N ALA A 3 -40.52 43.03 -19.27
CA ALA A 3 -39.89 41.73 -19.41
C ALA A 3 -38.46 41.95 -19.90
N GLN A 4 -37.47 41.68 -19.04
CA GLN A 4 -36.09 41.50 -19.50
C GLN A 4 -36.14 40.27 -20.41
N LEU A 5 -35.90 40.48 -21.70
CA LEU A 5 -35.73 39.37 -22.63
C LEU A 5 -34.51 38.58 -22.14
N PRO A 6 -34.66 37.29 -21.80
CA PRO A 6 -33.53 36.46 -21.42
C PRO A 6 -32.44 36.55 -22.49
N GLY A 7 -31.17 36.68 -22.05
CA GLY A 7 -30.04 36.91 -22.94
C GLY A 7 -29.96 35.83 -24.02
N GLY A 8 -29.66 36.23 -25.27
CA GLY A 8 -29.66 35.35 -26.45
C GLY A 8 -28.83 34.06 -26.33
N PHE A 9 -27.95 33.96 -25.35
CA PHE A 9 -27.20 32.75 -25.02
C PHE A 9 -28.09 31.56 -24.63
N GLU A 10 -29.19 31.80 -23.93
CA GLU A 10 -30.13 30.73 -23.54
C GLU A 10 -30.78 30.09 -24.77
N TRP A 11 -31.15 30.91 -25.76
CA TRP A 11 -31.70 30.44 -27.04
C TRP A 11 -30.70 29.61 -27.84
N ILE A 12 -29.40 29.97 -27.80
CA ILE A 12 -28.34 29.19 -28.47
C ILE A 12 -28.22 27.79 -27.85
N ILE A 13 -28.23 27.69 -26.52
CA ILE A 13 -28.18 26.39 -25.83
C ILE A 13 -29.38 25.52 -26.22
N ILE A 14 -30.58 26.10 -26.22
CA ILE A 14 -31.82 25.39 -26.58
C ILE A 14 -31.75 24.87 -28.03
N LEU A 15 -31.29 25.70 -28.97
CA LEU A 15 -31.14 25.29 -30.37
C LEU A 15 -30.14 24.15 -30.54
N ILE A 16 -29.02 24.16 -29.80
CA ILE A 16 -28.04 23.08 -29.82
C ILE A 16 -28.65 21.78 -29.30
N ILE A 17 -29.36 21.83 -28.17
CA ILE A 17 -30.02 20.65 -27.59
C ILE A 17 -31.03 20.08 -28.59
N ILE A 18 -31.88 20.92 -29.19
CA ILE A 18 -32.85 20.49 -30.20
C ILE A 18 -32.16 19.87 -31.42
N ALA A 19 -31.10 20.50 -31.93
CA ALA A 19 -30.34 19.96 -33.06
C ALA A 19 -29.77 18.56 -32.75
N VAL A 20 -29.17 18.38 -31.56
CA VAL A 20 -28.67 17.07 -31.11
C VAL A 20 -29.81 16.05 -30.96
N LEU A 21 -30.95 16.45 -30.41
CA LEU A 21 -32.12 15.57 -30.26
C LEU A 21 -32.74 15.19 -31.61
N LEU A 22 -32.66 16.04 -32.63
CA LEU A 22 -33.14 15.71 -33.98
C LEU A 22 -32.19 14.75 -34.71
N LEU A 23 -30.88 14.96 -34.57
CA LEU A 23 -29.86 14.12 -35.21
C LEU A 23 -29.81 12.72 -34.60
N PHE A 24 -29.84 12.63 -33.27
CA PHE A 24 -29.64 11.38 -32.55
C PHE A 24 -30.94 10.80 -31.98
N GLY A 25 -31.99 11.60 -31.84
CA GLY A 25 -33.24 11.19 -31.20
C GLY A 25 -33.18 11.35 -29.67
N PRO A 26 -34.31 11.72 -29.02
CA PRO A 26 -34.36 11.93 -27.57
C PRO A 26 -34.10 10.67 -26.75
N GLN A 27 -34.26 9.48 -27.33
CA GLN A 27 -34.03 8.21 -26.66
C GLN A 27 -32.54 7.80 -26.61
N LYS A 28 -31.67 8.40 -27.44
CA LYS A 28 -30.25 7.99 -27.50
C LYS A 28 -29.39 8.55 -26.38
N LEU A 29 -29.66 9.77 -25.94
CA LEU A 29 -28.98 10.34 -24.76
C LEU A 29 -29.13 9.47 -23.50
N PRO A 30 -30.35 9.08 -23.05
CA PRO A 30 -30.50 8.24 -21.87
C PRO A 30 -29.91 6.83 -22.06
N GLU A 31 -29.95 6.27 -23.28
CA GLU A 31 -29.35 4.97 -23.59
C GLU A 31 -27.82 5.01 -23.45
N LEU A 32 -27.16 6.05 -23.97
CA LEU A 32 -25.72 6.29 -23.84
C LEU A 32 -25.31 6.49 -22.37
N PHE A 33 -26.06 7.31 -21.61
CA PHE A 33 -25.76 7.54 -20.19
C PHE A 33 -25.88 6.25 -19.38
N ARG A 34 -26.84 5.38 -19.68
CA ARG A 34 -26.97 4.07 -19.03
C ARG A 34 -25.78 3.16 -19.34
N GLY A 35 -25.30 3.15 -20.59
CA GLY A 35 -24.10 2.41 -20.98
C GLY A 35 -22.84 2.90 -20.25
N VAL A 36 -22.60 4.21 -20.28
CA VAL A 36 -21.46 4.84 -19.58
C VAL A 36 -21.53 4.63 -18.07
N GLY A 37 -22.73 4.77 -17.47
CA GLY A 37 -22.92 4.55 -16.05
C GLY A 37 -22.62 3.11 -15.61
N ARG A 38 -23.03 2.11 -16.41
CA ARG A 38 -22.69 0.71 -16.17
C ARG A 38 -21.18 0.47 -16.32
N ALA A 39 -20.57 0.97 -17.39
CA ALA A 39 -19.13 0.83 -17.63
C ALA A 39 -18.30 1.46 -16.50
N MET A 40 -18.66 2.66 -16.04
CA MET A 40 -18.03 3.32 -14.90
C MET A 40 -18.22 2.54 -13.60
N GLY A 41 -19.40 1.93 -13.40
CA GLY A 41 -19.68 1.10 -12.24
C GLY A 41 -18.80 -0.15 -12.19
N GLU A 42 -18.74 -0.90 -13.30
CA GLU A 42 -17.87 -2.09 -13.41
C GLU A 42 -16.39 -1.73 -13.32
N PHE A 43 -15.96 -0.62 -13.93
CA PHE A 43 -14.59 -0.14 -13.83
C PHE A 43 -14.19 0.19 -12.39
N ARG A 44 -15.06 0.88 -11.64
CA ARG A 44 -14.81 1.18 -10.21
C ARG A 44 -14.71 -0.09 -9.37
N ARG A 45 -15.57 -1.08 -9.62
CA ARG A 45 -15.52 -2.39 -8.92
C ARG A 45 -14.23 -3.13 -9.24
N GLY A 46 -13.87 -3.25 -10.51
CA GLY A 46 -12.62 -3.88 -10.93
C GLY A 46 -11.39 -3.19 -10.33
N LYS A 47 -11.38 -1.85 -10.31
CA LYS A 47 -10.31 -1.07 -9.66
C LYS A 47 -10.17 -1.40 -8.16
N MET A 48 -11.29 -1.46 -7.42
CA MET A 48 -11.25 -1.78 -5.99
C MET A 48 -10.75 -3.20 -5.71
N GLU A 49 -11.13 -4.17 -6.54
CA GLU A 49 -10.66 -5.55 -6.39
C GLU A 49 -9.15 -5.64 -6.61
N VAL A 50 -8.64 -4.99 -7.67
CA VAL A 50 -7.21 -4.94 -7.97
C VAL A 50 -6.42 -4.23 -6.85
N GLU A 51 -6.92 -3.10 -6.34
CA GLU A 51 -6.28 -2.42 -5.20
C GLU A 51 -6.23 -3.32 -3.96
N ARG A 52 -7.28 -4.10 -3.71
CA ARG A 52 -7.34 -5.04 -2.59
C ARG A 52 -6.38 -6.21 -2.76
N GLU A 53 -6.30 -6.79 -3.96
CA GLU A 53 -5.36 -7.86 -4.29
C GLU A 53 -3.91 -7.37 -4.13
N ILE A 54 -3.56 -6.23 -4.71
CA ILE A 54 -2.21 -5.63 -4.58
C ILE A 54 -1.89 -5.35 -3.11
N SER A 55 -2.81 -4.75 -2.35
CA SER A 55 -2.58 -4.47 -0.92
C SER A 55 -2.37 -5.75 -0.11
N SER A 56 -3.08 -6.83 -0.45
CA SER A 56 -2.94 -8.14 0.20
C SER A 56 -1.61 -8.78 -0.14
N GLU A 57 -1.19 -8.75 -1.40
CA GLU A 57 0.10 -9.28 -1.84
C GLU A 57 1.28 -8.52 -1.21
N LEU A 58 1.23 -7.18 -1.21
CA LEU A 58 2.25 -6.36 -0.56
C LEU A 58 2.33 -6.67 0.95
N SER A 59 1.18 -6.75 1.63
CA SER A 59 1.16 -7.09 3.06
C SER A 59 1.74 -8.49 3.33
N GLN A 60 1.45 -9.47 2.46
CA GLN A 60 2.01 -10.81 2.60
C GLN A 60 3.52 -10.85 2.31
N MET A 61 3.99 -10.08 1.34
CA MET A 61 5.42 -9.93 1.07
C MET A 61 6.13 -9.30 2.28
N ASP A 62 5.60 -8.22 2.84
CA ASP A 62 6.15 -7.55 4.02
C ASP A 62 6.23 -8.52 5.23
N VAL A 63 5.18 -9.32 5.46
CA VAL A 63 5.17 -10.33 6.54
C VAL A 63 6.21 -11.42 6.31
N ARG A 64 6.36 -11.91 5.07
CA ARG A 64 7.38 -12.91 4.72
C ARG A 64 8.79 -12.37 4.89
N ASP A 65 9.05 -11.16 4.43
CA ASP A 65 10.35 -10.49 4.55
C ASP A 65 10.69 -10.18 6.01
N ALA A 66 9.74 -9.69 6.79
CA ALA A 66 9.91 -9.47 8.22
C ALA A 66 10.28 -10.78 8.95
N ARG A 67 9.55 -11.87 8.67
CA ARG A 67 9.83 -13.18 9.26
C ARG A 67 11.19 -13.73 8.84
N ALA A 68 11.56 -13.59 7.57
CA ALA A 68 12.87 -14.01 7.06
C ALA A 68 14.01 -13.22 7.72
N LYS A 69 13.84 -11.91 7.96
CA LYS A 69 14.81 -11.08 8.69
C LYS A 69 14.97 -11.52 10.14
N VAL A 70 13.85 -11.81 10.84
CA VAL A 70 13.86 -12.32 12.22
C VAL A 70 14.60 -13.67 12.30
N GLU A 71 14.35 -14.57 11.35
CA GLU A 71 14.98 -15.90 11.32
C GLU A 71 16.48 -15.83 11.03
N LYS A 72 16.90 -14.96 10.11
CA LYS A 72 18.32 -14.72 9.82
C LYS A 72 19.04 -14.10 11.02
N ALA A 73 18.41 -13.15 11.72
CA ALA A 73 18.96 -12.55 12.93
C ALA A 73 19.11 -13.58 14.07
N ALA A 74 18.10 -14.42 14.28
CA ALA A 74 18.16 -15.50 15.26
C ALA A 74 19.31 -16.46 14.95
N SER A 75 19.49 -16.82 13.68
CA SER A 75 20.57 -17.71 13.23
C SER A 75 21.95 -17.09 13.46
N ALA A 76 22.12 -15.79 13.19
CA ALA A 76 23.38 -15.07 13.43
C ALA A 76 23.76 -15.02 14.91
N LEU A 77 22.76 -14.96 15.80
CA LEU A 77 22.93 -14.94 17.26
C LEU A 77 22.90 -16.35 17.90
N ARG A 78 22.96 -17.41 17.08
CA ARG A 78 22.91 -18.82 17.52
C ARG A 78 21.67 -19.15 18.36
N ILE A 79 20.56 -18.46 18.15
CA ILE A 79 19.29 -18.69 18.82
C ILE A 79 18.56 -19.84 18.10
N PRO A 80 18.06 -20.87 18.81
CA PRO A 80 17.29 -21.94 18.20
C PRO A 80 15.96 -21.42 17.65
N THR A 81 15.74 -21.60 16.34
CA THR A 81 14.56 -21.13 15.60
C THR A 81 13.40 -22.13 15.58
N SER A 82 13.65 -23.39 15.93
CA SER A 82 12.67 -24.47 15.85
C SER A 82 11.59 -24.36 16.94
N GLY A 83 10.33 -24.31 16.51
CA GLY A 83 9.16 -24.33 17.40
C GLY A 83 8.88 -23.05 18.19
N ARG A 84 9.59 -21.95 17.91
CA ARG A 84 9.37 -20.65 18.59
C ARG A 84 8.41 -19.76 17.80
N SER A 85 7.53 -19.08 18.52
CA SER A 85 6.68 -18.02 17.93
C SER A 85 7.54 -16.82 17.52
N GLU A 86 7.11 -16.07 16.50
CA GLU A 86 7.79 -14.84 16.07
C GLU A 86 8.00 -13.85 17.23
N MET A 87 7.02 -13.73 18.13
CA MET A 87 7.13 -12.87 19.32
C MET A 87 8.18 -13.39 20.33
N GLN A 88 8.32 -14.71 20.47
CA GLN A 88 9.36 -15.29 21.32
C GLN A 88 10.74 -15.05 20.70
N LEU A 89 10.89 -15.30 19.39
CA LEU A 89 12.14 -15.03 18.68
C LEU A 89 12.55 -13.56 18.77
N LYS A 90 11.61 -12.65 18.56
CA LYS A 90 11.84 -11.20 18.71
C LYS A 90 12.33 -10.84 20.11
N LEU A 91 11.72 -11.39 21.16
CA LEU A 91 12.12 -11.15 22.55
C LEU A 91 13.48 -11.78 22.88
N ASP A 92 13.74 -12.98 22.38
CA ASP A 92 15.01 -13.69 22.56
C ASP A 92 16.15 -12.97 21.82
N ILE A 93 15.91 -12.51 20.60
CA ILE A 93 16.86 -11.69 19.82
C ILE A 93 17.13 -10.38 20.55
N ALA A 94 16.11 -9.67 21.04
CA ALA A 94 16.31 -8.43 21.78
C ALA A 94 17.19 -8.64 23.04
N ARG A 95 16.97 -9.74 23.77
CA ARG A 95 17.78 -10.10 24.95
C ARG A 95 19.19 -10.55 24.59
N ALA A 96 19.35 -11.28 23.49
CA ALA A 96 20.64 -11.78 23.03
C ALA A 96 21.49 -10.64 22.43
N VAL A 97 20.89 -9.76 21.64
CA VAL A 97 21.54 -8.56 21.05
C VAL A 97 22.17 -7.68 22.10
N ASP A 98 21.61 -7.58 23.31
CA ASP A 98 22.19 -6.78 24.39
C ASP A 98 23.48 -7.42 24.97
N LYS A 99 23.56 -8.75 24.96
CA LYS A 99 24.65 -9.52 25.60
C LYS A 99 25.64 -10.15 24.63
N ALA A 100 25.34 -10.12 23.33
CA ALA A 100 26.13 -10.73 22.29
C ALA A 100 27.45 -9.96 22.07
N PRO A 101 28.53 -10.66 21.70
CA PRO A 101 29.80 -10.03 21.32
C PRO A 101 29.63 -9.21 20.03
N ASP A 102 30.51 -8.22 19.83
CA ASP A 102 30.33 -7.20 18.79
C ASP A 102 30.32 -7.77 17.37
N ASP A 103 31.04 -8.86 17.11
CA ASP A 103 31.08 -9.59 15.84
C ASP A 103 29.73 -10.25 15.48
N GLU A 104 29.05 -10.81 16.48
CA GLU A 104 27.71 -11.38 16.31
C GLU A 104 26.66 -10.29 16.05
N VAL A 105 26.77 -9.15 16.72
CA VAL A 105 25.88 -7.99 16.50
C VAL A 105 26.02 -7.42 15.10
N ILE A 106 27.25 -7.31 14.58
CA ILE A 106 27.50 -6.85 13.21
C ILE A 106 26.89 -7.84 12.20
N SER A 107 27.05 -9.13 12.43
CA SER A 107 26.48 -10.18 11.57
C SER A 107 24.95 -10.15 11.58
N ALA A 108 24.33 -9.94 12.74
CA ALA A 108 22.89 -9.79 12.88
C ALA A 108 22.38 -8.50 12.21
N ALA A 109 23.10 -7.39 12.33
CA ALA A 109 22.75 -6.12 11.67
C ALA A 109 22.76 -6.25 10.14
N GLN A 110 23.72 -6.99 9.59
CA GLN A 110 23.79 -7.28 8.15
C GLN A 110 22.62 -8.18 7.71
N ALA A 111 22.28 -9.19 8.49
CA ALA A 111 21.16 -10.09 8.22
C ALA A 111 19.78 -9.40 8.19
N VAL A 112 19.58 -8.38 9.03
CA VAL A 112 18.34 -7.59 9.11
C VAL A 112 18.32 -6.43 8.09
N GLY A 113 19.48 -6.11 7.50
CA GLY A 113 19.64 -5.01 6.54
C GLY A 113 19.69 -3.62 7.19
N VAL A 114 20.10 -3.55 8.45
CA VAL A 114 20.26 -2.28 9.21
C VAL A 114 21.71 -1.86 9.39
N TYR A 115 22.66 -2.67 8.91
CA TYR A 115 24.08 -2.33 8.96
C TYR A 115 24.39 -1.10 8.11
N ASN A 116 25.03 -0.11 8.72
CA ASN A 116 25.58 1.06 8.04
C ASN A 116 27.09 1.12 8.26
N THR A 117 27.86 1.35 7.20
CA THR A 117 29.32 1.41 7.26
C THR A 117 29.76 2.56 8.16
N GLY A 118 30.49 2.24 9.24
CA GLY A 118 30.93 3.23 10.24
C GLY A 118 29.94 3.49 11.38
N ALA A 119 28.86 2.71 11.50
CA ALA A 119 27.99 2.76 12.67
C ALA A 119 28.66 2.09 13.90
N ASP A 120 28.56 2.76 15.05
CA ASP A 120 28.96 2.19 16.34
C ASP A 120 28.12 0.95 16.67
N VAL A 121 28.72 -0.05 17.29
CA VAL A 121 28.03 -1.30 17.66
C VAL A 121 26.82 -1.05 18.55
N GLN A 122 26.88 -0.06 19.44
CA GLN A 122 25.75 0.34 20.28
C GLN A 122 24.54 0.83 19.45
N ARG A 123 24.80 1.58 18.37
CA ARG A 123 23.75 2.01 17.44
C ARG A 123 23.18 0.83 16.67
N LEU A 124 24.02 -0.15 16.30
CA LEU A 124 23.55 -1.37 15.65
C LEU A 124 22.62 -2.18 16.57
N ARG A 125 22.93 -2.29 17.87
CA ARG A 125 22.06 -2.95 18.86
C ARG A 125 20.67 -2.29 18.90
N GLU A 126 20.64 -0.96 19.01
CA GLU A 126 19.39 -0.19 19.01
C GLU A 126 18.62 -0.31 17.69
N GLN A 127 19.32 -0.26 16.55
CA GLN A 127 18.73 -0.40 15.22
C GLN A 127 18.13 -1.79 14.98
N ILE A 128 18.79 -2.86 15.45
CA ILE A 128 18.25 -4.22 15.36
C ILE A 128 16.97 -4.32 16.19
N ILE A 129 16.95 -3.83 17.43
CA ILE A 129 15.75 -3.86 18.29
C ILE A 129 14.59 -3.10 17.63
N LYS A 130 14.85 -1.89 17.13
CA LYS A 130 13.86 -1.05 16.45
C LYS A 130 13.30 -1.70 15.17
N ALA A 131 14.17 -2.32 14.36
CA ALA A 131 13.76 -2.98 13.13
C ALA A 131 12.91 -4.24 13.36
N LEU A 132 13.06 -4.88 14.51
CA LEU A 132 12.25 -6.03 14.90
C LEU A 132 10.91 -5.62 15.53
N ASN A 133 10.66 -4.32 15.68
CA ASN A 133 9.44 -3.73 16.25
C ASN A 133 9.08 -4.36 17.62
N VAL A 134 10.11 -4.50 18.46
CA VAL A 134 10.01 -4.92 19.87
C VAL A 134 10.01 -3.70 20.78
#